data_AF-A0A078AB28-F1
#
_entry.id   AF-A0A078AB28-F1
#
_cell.length_a   1.000
_cell.length_b   1.000
_cell.length_c   1.000
_cell.angle_alpha   90.00
_cell.angle_beta   90.00
_cell.angle_gamma   90.00
#
_symmetry.space_group_name_H-M   'P 1'
#
loop_
_entity.id
_entity.type
_entity.pdbx_description
1 polymer ?
#
loop_
_entity_poly.entity_id
_entity_poly.type
_entity_poly.pdbx_seq_one_letter_code
_entity_poly.pdbx_strand_id
1 'polypeptide(L)'
;MTQRTVFKIFGSLGPGGTFVTLTEKIIRYVFNAAYDLQNDNEFKASEEAEIAKLRQDFVNELFEMKGQFERQSKSMSQLIKVKAYTVLHKLIERYQKQIIMLEKNKLYKEKTFYQNEENQQRADLASKKLDSVDADVADNLNKMAIHILNPDMNEFKRQNSGTIEERVSQVRAEEFARFWKELKVKNRLFGSNIDDSNDPIIKNHKQELYVKFGEDIADIFESFKYYQIDTTVDSGTTIQ
;
A
#
# COMPACT_ATOMS: atom_id res chain seq x y z
N MET A 1 9.27 -9.93 41.94
CA MET A 1 8.13 -9.32 42.67
C MET A 1 8.56 -8.84 44.07
N THR A 2 9.75 -8.23 44.22
CA THR A 2 10.38 -8.08 45.56
C THR A 2 11.00 -6.70 45.81
N GLN A 3 11.09 -5.83 44.80
CA GLN A 3 11.58 -4.45 44.96
C GLN A 3 10.47 -3.43 45.27
N ARG A 4 9.19 -3.81 45.18
CA ARG A 4 8.03 -2.92 45.40
C ARG A 4 7.64 -2.72 46.87
N THR A 5 8.13 -3.55 47.79
CA THR A 5 7.74 -3.49 49.21
C THR A 5 8.54 -2.45 50.01
N VAL A 6 9.76 -2.14 49.58
CA VAL A 6 10.64 -1.22 50.33
C VAL A 6 10.14 0.23 50.26
N PHE A 7 9.57 0.67 49.13
CA PHE A 7 9.10 2.05 48.97
C PHE A 7 7.73 2.37 49.60
N LYS A 8 6.90 1.35 49.90
CA LYS A 8 5.60 1.59 50.55
C LYS A 8 5.70 1.82 52.07
N ILE A 9 6.80 1.42 52.70
CA ILE A 9 6.95 1.52 54.16
C ILE A 9 7.49 2.89 54.58
N PHE A 10 8.33 3.54 53.76
CA PHE A 10 8.92 4.85 54.10
C PHE A 10 8.04 6.07 53.83
N GLY A 11 6.86 5.90 53.23
CA GLY A 11 5.93 7.00 52.93
C GLY A 11 5.03 7.46 54.09
N SER A 12 5.06 6.78 55.25
CA SER A 12 4.02 6.98 56.28
C SER A 12 4.43 7.65 57.59
N LEU A 13 5.70 8.05 57.77
CA LEU A 13 6.15 8.69 59.02
C LEU A 13 7.11 9.86 58.76
N GLY A 14 6.57 11.08 58.69
CA GLY A 14 7.32 12.33 58.89
C GLY A 14 7.60 13.19 57.65
N PRO A 15 8.24 14.37 57.84
CA PRO A 15 8.46 15.40 56.80
C PRO A 15 9.27 14.92 55.59
N GLY A 16 9.91 13.75 55.67
CA GLY A 16 10.55 13.08 54.53
C GLY A 16 9.56 12.59 53.48
N GLY A 17 8.33 12.24 53.84
CA GLY A 17 7.28 11.85 52.88
C GLY A 17 6.92 12.97 51.91
N THR A 18 6.91 14.22 52.42
CA THR A 18 6.64 15.42 51.63
C THR A 18 7.76 15.69 50.62
N PHE A 19 9.02 15.49 51.02
CA PHE A 19 10.17 15.60 50.11
C PHE A 19 10.16 14.52 49.03
N VAL A 20 9.78 13.29 49.33
CA VAL A 20 9.63 12.23 48.32
C VAL A 20 8.53 12.60 47.32
N THR A 21 7.36 13.05 47.77
CA THR A 21 6.29 13.49 46.86
C THR A 21 6.65 14.74 46.05
N LEU A 22 7.40 15.68 46.62
CA LEU A 22 7.87 16.87 45.89
C LEU A 22 8.93 16.48 44.85
N THR A 23 9.87 15.62 45.23
CA THR A 23 10.91 15.11 44.32
C THR A 23 10.28 14.27 43.23
N GLU A 24 9.25 13.47 43.52
CA GLU A 24 8.47 12.74 42.53
C GLU A 24 7.73 13.69 41.57
N LYS A 25 7.14 14.78 42.07
CA LYS A 25 6.51 15.80 41.22
C LYS A 25 7.53 16.53 40.34
N ILE A 26 8.69 16.88 40.88
CA ILE A 26 9.77 17.52 40.12
C ILE A 26 10.34 16.56 39.08
N ILE A 27 10.53 15.27 39.43
CA ILE A 27 10.97 14.25 38.48
C ILE A 27 9.91 13.99 37.41
N ARG A 28 8.61 13.99 37.74
CA ARG A 28 7.53 13.93 36.73
C ARG A 28 7.57 15.15 35.81
N TYR A 29 7.79 16.33 36.35
CA TYR A 29 7.88 17.57 35.57
C TYR A 29 9.13 17.60 34.66
N VAL A 30 10.29 17.16 35.15
CA VAL A 30 11.58 17.22 34.44
C VAL A 30 11.82 16.00 33.55
N PHE A 31 11.34 14.82 33.95
CA PHE A 31 11.52 13.53 33.29
C PHE A 31 10.17 12.86 33.00
N ASN A 32 9.23 13.59 32.42
CA ASN A 32 7.89 13.08 32.05
C ASN A 32 7.98 11.77 31.24
N ALA A 33 8.95 11.70 30.32
CA ALA A 33 9.24 10.53 29.49
C ALA A 33 9.57 9.23 30.27
N ALA A 34 9.99 9.31 31.53
CA ALA A 34 10.31 8.15 32.37
C ALA A 34 9.11 7.65 33.20
N TYR A 35 8.11 8.50 33.48
CA TYR A 35 6.90 8.16 34.25
C TYR A 35 5.72 7.73 33.36
N ASP A 36 5.64 8.24 32.13
CA ASP A 36 4.60 7.87 31.14
C ASP A 36 4.66 6.39 30.71
N LEU A 37 5.76 5.70 31.00
CA LEU A 37 5.94 4.26 30.74
C LEU A 37 4.98 3.35 31.56
N GLN A 38 4.27 3.87 32.57
CA GLN A 38 3.35 3.06 33.40
C GLN A 38 1.87 3.19 33.01
N ASN A 39 1.43 4.26 32.36
CA ASN A 39 0.04 4.42 31.85
C ASN A 39 -0.11 4.07 30.37
N ASP A 40 0.99 4.04 29.61
CA ASP A 40 1.01 3.65 28.19
C ASP A 40 0.56 2.19 27.93
N ASN A 41 0.63 1.31 28.94
CA ASN A 41 0.38 -0.12 28.77
C ASN A 41 -1.12 -0.50 28.69
N GLU A 42 -2.04 0.32 29.22
CA GLU A 42 -3.48 0.01 29.16
C GLU A 42 -4.16 0.53 27.88
N PHE A 43 -3.67 1.63 27.31
CA PHE A 43 -4.28 2.23 26.10
C PHE A 43 -3.86 1.54 24.78
N LYS A 44 -2.72 0.85 24.78
CA LYS A 44 -2.09 0.27 23.59
C LYS A 44 -2.37 -1.22 23.42
N ALA A 45 -2.69 -1.94 24.50
CA ALA A 45 -2.63 -3.40 24.52
C ALA A 45 -3.67 -4.09 23.63
N SER A 46 -4.88 -3.55 23.46
CA SER A 46 -5.94 -4.24 22.71
C SER A 46 -5.72 -4.13 21.20
N GLU A 47 -5.57 -2.92 20.67
CA GLU A 47 -5.35 -2.69 19.25
C GLU A 47 -4.00 -3.25 18.79
N GLU A 48 -2.94 -3.14 19.61
CA GLU A 48 -1.64 -3.72 19.24
C GLU A 48 -1.68 -5.25 19.20
N ALA A 49 -2.39 -5.90 20.14
CA ALA A 49 -2.57 -7.33 20.12
C ALA A 49 -3.38 -7.78 18.88
N GLU A 50 -4.41 -7.01 18.51
CA GLU A 50 -5.23 -7.29 17.34
C GLU A 50 -4.45 -7.08 16.03
N ILE A 51 -3.69 -5.99 15.91
CA ILE A 51 -2.79 -5.74 14.77
C ILE A 51 -1.75 -6.87 14.64
N ALA A 52 -1.14 -7.29 15.75
CA ALA A 52 -0.18 -8.40 15.76
C ALA A 52 -0.84 -9.71 15.32
N LYS A 53 -2.07 -9.97 15.79
CA LYS A 53 -2.85 -11.14 15.37
C LYS A 53 -3.15 -11.11 13.88
N LEU A 54 -3.63 -9.98 13.33
CA LEU A 54 -3.91 -9.84 11.90
C LEU A 54 -2.66 -10.05 11.03
N ARG A 55 -1.50 -9.57 11.48
CA ARG A 55 -0.23 -9.84 10.79
C ARG A 55 0.12 -11.34 10.80
N GLN A 56 -0.10 -12.02 11.93
CA GLN A 56 0.12 -13.45 12.03
C GLN A 56 -0.84 -14.24 11.13
N ASP A 57 -2.13 -13.88 11.14
CA ASP A 57 -3.16 -14.52 10.31
C ASP A 57 -2.85 -14.31 8.82
N PHE A 58 -2.40 -13.12 8.42
CA PHE A 58 -1.92 -12.85 7.06
C PHE A 58 -0.75 -13.74 6.66
N VAL A 59 0.26 -13.87 7.52
CA VAL A 59 1.41 -14.76 7.28
C VAL A 59 0.97 -16.22 7.14
N ASN A 60 0.05 -16.67 7.99
CA ASN A 60 -0.48 -18.04 7.93
C ASN A 60 -1.19 -18.29 6.58
N GLU A 61 -2.07 -17.38 6.14
CA GLU A 61 -2.75 -17.49 4.86
C GLU A 61 -1.79 -17.47 3.66
N LEU A 62 -0.71 -16.68 3.73
CA LEU A 62 0.35 -16.70 2.72
C LEU A 62 1.02 -18.08 2.64
N PHE A 63 1.31 -18.72 3.77
CA PHE A 63 1.86 -20.08 3.80
C PHE A 63 0.88 -21.12 3.27
N GLU A 64 -0.40 -21.01 3.60
CA GLU A 64 -1.45 -21.90 3.10
C GLU A 64 -1.59 -21.82 1.58
N MET A 65 -1.60 -20.62 1.01
CA MET A 65 -1.75 -20.44 -0.43
C MET A 65 -0.46 -20.72 -1.23
N LYS A 66 0.71 -20.80 -0.58
CA LYS A 66 2.02 -20.89 -1.22
C LYS A 66 2.11 -21.97 -2.30
N GLY A 67 1.72 -23.20 -1.96
CA GLY A 67 1.81 -24.32 -2.91
C GLY A 67 0.91 -24.16 -4.12
N GLN A 68 -0.27 -23.55 -3.96
CA GLN A 68 -1.17 -23.25 -5.08
C GLN A 68 -0.63 -22.08 -5.92
N PHE A 69 -0.17 -21.02 -5.26
CA PHE A 69 0.37 -19.84 -5.93
C PHE A 69 1.58 -20.20 -6.79
N GLU A 70 2.54 -20.98 -6.28
CA GLU A 70 3.73 -21.40 -7.04
C GLU A 70 3.39 -22.19 -8.31
N ARG A 71 2.36 -23.04 -8.26
CA ARG A 71 1.89 -23.80 -9.43
C ARG A 71 1.20 -22.89 -10.45
N GLN A 72 0.38 -21.95 -9.98
CA GLN A 72 -0.45 -21.11 -10.84
C GLN A 72 0.34 -19.95 -11.45
N SER A 73 1.27 -19.34 -10.70
CA SER A 73 2.11 -18.23 -11.17
C SER A 73 3.09 -18.65 -12.27
N LYS A 74 3.50 -19.93 -12.30
CA LYS A 74 4.35 -20.54 -13.34
C LYS A 74 3.55 -21.21 -14.46
N SER A 75 2.22 -21.09 -14.47
CA SER A 75 1.40 -21.67 -15.53
C SER A 75 1.66 -20.99 -16.87
N MET A 76 1.64 -21.78 -17.94
CA MET A 76 1.65 -21.27 -19.33
C MET A 76 0.36 -20.52 -19.68
N SER A 77 -0.73 -20.77 -18.94
CA SER A 77 -1.98 -20.04 -19.13
C SER A 77 -1.92 -18.68 -18.46
N GLN A 78 -1.95 -17.62 -19.26
CA GLN A 78 -1.96 -16.25 -18.77
C GLN A 78 -3.15 -15.99 -17.84
N LEU A 79 -4.32 -16.57 -18.13
CA LEU A 79 -5.50 -16.44 -17.27
C LEU A 79 -5.27 -17.01 -15.86
N ILE A 80 -4.63 -18.19 -15.77
CA ILE A 80 -4.32 -18.82 -14.49
C ILE A 80 -3.30 -18.01 -13.72
N LYS A 81 -2.28 -17.50 -14.41
CA LYS A 81 -1.26 -16.63 -13.82
C LYS A 81 -1.89 -15.35 -13.26
N VAL A 82 -2.63 -14.60 -14.07
CA VAL A 82 -3.33 -13.37 -13.64
C VAL A 82 -4.21 -13.65 -12.42
N LYS A 83 -5.01 -14.73 -12.46
CA LYS A 83 -5.86 -15.12 -11.33
C LYS A 83 -5.07 -15.35 -10.03
N ALA A 84 -3.88 -15.97 -10.11
CA ALA A 84 -3.04 -16.19 -8.93
C ALA A 84 -2.56 -14.87 -8.31
N TYR A 85 -2.12 -13.93 -9.14
CA TYR A 85 -1.70 -12.60 -8.69
C TYR A 85 -2.87 -11.76 -8.18
N THR A 86 -4.04 -11.83 -8.81
CA THR A 86 -5.25 -11.17 -8.32
C THR A 86 -5.66 -11.69 -6.94
N VAL A 87 -5.59 -13.00 -6.70
CA VAL A 87 -5.89 -13.58 -5.38
C VAL A 87 -4.90 -13.06 -4.33
N LEU A 88 -3.60 -13.01 -4.66
CA LEU A 88 -2.59 -12.44 -3.76
C LEU A 88 -2.86 -10.97 -3.43
N HIS A 89 -3.15 -10.14 -4.43
CA HIS A 89 -3.43 -8.71 -4.21
C HIS A 89 -4.70 -8.49 -3.39
N LYS A 90 -5.76 -9.26 -3.63
CA LYS A 90 -6.98 -9.21 -2.80
C LYS A 90 -6.71 -9.60 -1.35
N LEU A 91 -5.82 -10.57 -1.11
CA LEU A 91 -5.41 -10.95 0.24
C LEU A 91 -4.68 -9.79 0.93
N ILE A 92 -3.69 -9.20 0.25
CA ILE A 92 -2.92 -8.04 0.75
C ILE A 92 -3.88 -6.88 1.07
N GLU A 93 -4.76 -6.51 0.14
CA GLU A 93 -5.70 -5.39 0.29
C GLU A 93 -6.67 -5.60 1.47
N ARG A 94 -7.17 -6.83 1.64
CA ARG A 94 -8.08 -7.18 2.75
C ARG A 94 -7.42 -6.92 4.11
N TYR A 95 -6.18 -7.38 4.29
CA TYR A 95 -5.45 -7.19 5.54
C TYR A 95 -4.94 -5.75 5.70
N GLN A 96 -4.54 -5.11 4.61
CA GLN A 96 -4.14 -3.70 4.60
C GLN A 96 -5.26 -2.81 5.14
N LYS A 97 -6.50 -2.98 4.65
CA LYS A 97 -7.67 -2.21 5.12
C LYS A 97 -7.92 -2.37 6.62
N GLN A 98 -7.86 -3.61 7.13
CA GLN A 98 -8.10 -3.90 8.55
C GLN A 98 -7.00 -3.32 9.45
N ILE A 99 -5.74 -3.51 9.07
CA ILE A 99 -4.60 -3.01 9.84
C ILE A 99 -4.55 -1.48 9.83
N ILE A 100 -4.76 -0.83 8.68
CA ILE A 100 -4.80 0.64 8.59
C ILE A 100 -5.88 1.21 9.51
N MET A 101 -7.07 0.61 9.52
CA MET A 101 -8.17 1.08 10.36
C MET A 101 -7.78 1.05 11.85
N LEU A 102 -7.21 -0.06 12.32
CA LEU A 102 -6.78 -0.21 13.71
C LEU A 102 -5.60 0.74 14.05
N GLU A 103 -4.61 0.85 13.17
CA GLU A 103 -3.45 1.72 13.39
C GLU A 103 -3.85 3.20 13.40
N LYS A 104 -4.74 3.64 12.50
CA LYS A 104 -5.30 5.01 12.52
C LYS A 104 -6.11 5.26 13.78
N ASN A 105 -6.98 4.33 14.19
CA ASN A 105 -7.76 4.46 15.43
C ASN A 105 -6.85 4.62 16.66
N LYS A 106 -5.79 3.81 16.75
CA LYS A 106 -4.77 3.94 17.79
C LYS A 106 -4.07 5.30 17.74
N LEU A 107 -3.65 5.76 16.57
CA LEU A 107 -2.94 7.04 16.46
C LEU A 107 -3.84 8.26 16.72
N TYR A 108 -5.12 8.21 16.35
CA TYR A 108 -6.09 9.26 16.72
C TYR A 108 -6.27 9.32 18.23
N LYS A 109 -6.41 8.16 18.88
CA LYS A 109 -6.46 8.02 20.34
C LYS A 109 -5.23 8.61 21.01
N GLU A 110 -4.03 8.23 20.56
CA GLU A 110 -2.75 8.78 21.04
C GLU A 110 -2.69 10.31 20.85
N LYS A 111 -3.07 10.80 19.66
CA LYS A 111 -3.08 12.23 19.35
C LYS A 111 -4.01 13.01 20.30
N THR A 112 -5.25 12.56 20.48
CA THR A 112 -6.22 13.21 21.37
C THR A 112 -5.73 13.19 22.81
N PHE A 113 -5.15 12.09 23.26
CA PHE A 113 -4.55 11.97 24.59
C PHE A 113 -3.45 13.03 24.80
N TYR A 114 -2.47 13.09 23.91
CA TYR A 114 -1.35 14.04 24.04
C TYR A 114 -1.78 15.51 23.86
N GLN A 115 -2.83 15.77 23.08
CA GLN A 115 -3.43 17.11 22.98
C GLN A 115 -4.04 17.55 24.31
N ASN A 116 -4.73 16.64 25.02
CA ASN A 116 -5.34 16.92 26.32
C ASN A 116 -4.30 17.13 27.43
N GLU A 117 -3.11 16.52 27.29
CA GLU A 117 -1.98 16.71 28.22
C GLU A 117 -1.07 17.89 27.86
N GLU A 118 -1.46 18.73 26.89
CA GLU A 118 -0.65 19.86 26.38
C GLU A 118 0.73 19.44 25.83
N ASN A 119 0.91 18.15 25.49
CA ASN A 119 2.16 17.60 24.96
C ASN A 119 2.21 17.69 23.43
N GLN A 120 2.44 18.90 22.92
CA GLN A 120 2.42 19.20 21.48
C GLN A 120 3.41 18.34 20.67
N GLN A 121 4.60 18.07 21.20
CA GLN A 121 5.61 17.28 20.50
C GLN A 121 5.13 15.85 20.19
N ARG A 122 4.45 15.20 21.13
CA ARG A 122 3.91 13.85 20.95
C ARG A 122 2.69 13.85 20.04
N ALA A 123 1.83 14.86 20.13
CA ALA A 123 0.68 15.02 19.23
C ALA A 123 1.09 15.24 17.75
N ASP A 124 2.17 16.00 17.52
CA ASP A 124 2.74 16.21 16.19
C ASP A 124 3.35 14.92 15.62
N LEU A 125 4.02 14.13 16.48
CA LEU A 125 4.58 12.84 16.08
C LEU A 125 3.49 11.83 15.72
N ALA A 126 2.38 11.77 16.47
CA ALA A 126 1.22 10.95 16.12
C ALA A 126 0.58 11.42 14.80
N SER A 127 0.54 12.73 14.54
CA SER A 127 0.02 13.29 13.29
C SER A 127 0.87 12.90 12.08
N LYS A 128 2.21 13.01 12.19
CA LYS A 128 3.12 12.56 11.12
C LYS A 128 2.98 11.07 10.81
N LYS A 129 2.77 10.25 11.84
CA LYS A 129 2.51 8.81 11.66
C LYS A 129 1.18 8.56 10.95
N LEU A 130 0.12 9.32 11.27
CA LEU A 130 -1.17 9.20 10.58
C LEU A 130 -1.03 9.39 9.06
N ASP A 131 -0.18 10.33 8.64
CA ASP A 131 0.07 10.61 7.22
C ASP A 131 0.83 9.47 6.51
N SER A 132 1.68 8.71 7.23
CA SER A 132 2.49 7.63 6.66
C SER A 132 1.90 6.23 6.80
N VAL A 133 0.89 6.02 7.66
CA VAL A 133 0.34 4.69 7.99
C VAL A 133 -0.05 3.88 6.75
N ASP A 134 -0.71 4.50 5.78
CA ASP A 134 -1.21 3.78 4.61
C ASP A 134 -0.05 3.18 3.79
N ALA A 135 1.03 3.96 3.62
CA ALA A 135 2.23 3.54 2.91
C ALA A 135 3.04 2.53 3.72
N ASP A 136 3.19 2.74 5.03
CA ASP A 136 3.97 1.87 5.92
C ASP A 136 3.34 0.47 6.04
N VAL A 137 2.01 0.40 6.17
CA VAL A 137 1.28 -0.88 6.22
C VAL A 137 1.35 -1.59 4.87
N ALA A 138 1.17 -0.87 3.76
CA ALA A 138 1.27 -1.45 2.42
C ALA A 138 2.67 -2.03 2.17
N ASP A 139 3.73 -1.27 2.47
CA ASP A 139 5.11 -1.72 2.31
C ASP A 139 5.42 -2.96 3.16
N ASN A 140 4.96 -2.97 4.41
CA ASN A 140 5.17 -4.10 5.31
C ASN A 140 4.51 -5.40 4.80
N LEU A 141 3.24 -5.33 4.41
CA LEU A 141 2.50 -6.49 3.90
C LEU A 141 3.06 -6.97 2.55
N ASN A 142 3.45 -6.06 1.67
CA ASN A 142 4.11 -6.41 0.41
C ASN A 142 5.45 -7.11 0.65
N LYS A 143 6.27 -6.62 1.60
CA LYS A 143 7.54 -7.28 1.96
C LYS A 143 7.33 -8.69 2.49
N MET A 144 6.32 -8.90 3.35
CA MET A 144 5.96 -10.23 3.85
C MET A 144 5.51 -11.17 2.72
N ALA A 145 4.63 -10.70 1.83
CA ALA A 145 4.17 -11.46 0.66
C ALA A 145 5.33 -11.85 -0.26
N ILE A 146 6.21 -10.89 -0.57
CA ILE A 146 7.40 -11.13 -1.39
C ILE A 146 8.32 -12.17 -0.73
N HIS A 147 8.56 -12.04 0.56
CA HIS A 147 9.44 -12.95 1.29
C HIS A 147 8.91 -14.39 1.33
N ILE A 148 7.60 -14.59 1.51
CA ILE A 148 7.01 -15.92 1.68
C ILE A 148 6.75 -16.62 0.34
N LEU A 149 6.17 -15.88 -0.61
CA LEU A 149 5.71 -16.42 -1.90
C LEU A 149 6.72 -16.27 -3.03
N ASN A 150 7.69 -15.36 -2.90
CA ASN A 150 8.70 -15.04 -3.91
C ASN A 150 8.10 -14.87 -5.34
N PRO A 151 7.13 -13.95 -5.51
CA PRO A 151 6.48 -13.72 -6.80
C PRO A 151 7.45 -13.09 -7.82
N ASP A 152 7.21 -13.31 -9.11
CA ASP A 152 7.88 -12.51 -10.15
C ASP A 152 7.55 -11.02 -9.96
N MET A 153 8.57 -10.19 -9.78
CA MET A 153 8.41 -8.78 -9.41
C MET A 153 7.77 -7.92 -10.51
N ASN A 154 7.93 -8.30 -11.79
CA ASN A 154 7.33 -7.56 -12.89
C ASN A 154 5.82 -7.84 -12.94
N GLU A 155 5.43 -9.11 -12.83
CA GLU A 155 4.03 -9.53 -12.77
C GLU A 155 3.35 -9.01 -11.49
N PHE A 156 4.05 -9.06 -10.35
CA PHE A 156 3.55 -8.58 -9.08
C PHE A 156 3.20 -7.09 -9.13
N LYS A 157 4.08 -6.26 -9.70
CA LYS A 157 3.85 -4.82 -9.85
C LYS A 157 2.74 -4.51 -10.86
N ARG A 158 2.71 -5.18 -12.02
CA ARG A 158 1.71 -4.96 -13.08
C ARG A 158 0.27 -5.26 -12.65
N GLN A 159 0.10 -6.24 -11.75
CA GLN A 159 -1.21 -6.63 -11.25
C GLN A 159 -1.64 -5.82 -10.01
N ASN A 160 -0.72 -5.07 -9.39
CA ASN A 160 -1.00 -4.23 -8.22
C ASN A 160 -1.65 -2.89 -8.62
N SER A 161 -1.53 -2.52 -9.89
CA SER A 161 -2.13 -1.32 -10.47
C SER A 161 -3.60 -1.52 -10.87
N GLY A 162 -4.31 -2.52 -10.32
CA GLY A 162 -5.70 -2.86 -10.67
C GLY A 162 -5.82 -3.78 -11.88
N THR A 163 -7.03 -4.06 -12.34
CA THR A 163 -7.29 -4.70 -13.64
C THR A 163 -7.22 -3.64 -14.76
N ILE A 164 -6.98 -4.03 -16.01
CA ILE A 164 -7.04 -3.10 -17.15
C ILE A 164 -8.39 -2.39 -17.21
N GLU A 165 -9.48 -3.08 -16.84
CA GLU A 165 -10.83 -2.50 -16.79
C GLU A 165 -10.98 -1.38 -15.75
N GLU A 166 -10.26 -1.49 -14.63
CA GLU A 166 -10.22 -0.46 -13.58
C GLU A 166 -9.30 0.72 -13.94
N ARG A 167 -8.27 0.49 -14.77
CA ARG A 167 -7.31 1.53 -15.20
C ARG A 167 -7.77 2.29 -16.44
N VAL A 168 -8.33 1.57 -17.41
CA VAL A 168 -8.73 2.08 -18.72
C VAL A 168 -10.10 1.52 -19.06
N SER A 169 -11.11 2.40 -19.01
CA SER A 169 -12.45 2.04 -19.46
C SER A 169 -12.45 1.75 -20.96
N GLN A 170 -13.38 0.90 -21.42
CA GLN A 170 -13.53 0.57 -22.84
C GLN A 170 -13.69 1.83 -23.71
N VAL A 171 -14.47 2.81 -23.24
CA VAL A 171 -14.68 4.09 -23.96
C VAL A 171 -13.34 4.82 -24.18
N ARG A 172 -12.49 4.88 -23.16
CA ARG A 172 -11.15 5.45 -23.28
C ARG A 172 -10.25 4.64 -24.21
N ALA A 173 -10.31 3.32 -24.12
CA ALA A 173 -9.54 2.45 -25.01
C ALA A 173 -9.93 2.67 -26.49
N GLU A 174 -11.22 2.87 -26.78
CA GLU A 174 -11.70 3.21 -28.13
C GLU A 174 -11.23 4.60 -28.59
N GLU A 175 -11.18 5.59 -27.70
CA GLU A 175 -10.60 6.91 -27.98
C GLU A 175 -9.11 6.83 -28.31
N PHE A 176 -8.34 6.08 -27.52
CA PHE A 176 -6.92 5.86 -27.78
C PHE A 176 -6.70 5.15 -29.11
N ALA A 177 -7.52 4.14 -29.42
CA ALA A 177 -7.44 3.41 -30.68
C ALA A 177 -7.77 4.31 -31.88
N ARG A 178 -8.77 5.19 -31.77
CA ARG A 178 -9.09 6.18 -32.82
C ARG A 178 -7.92 7.12 -33.09
N PHE A 179 -7.35 7.69 -32.03
CA PHE A 179 -6.19 8.57 -32.17
C PHE A 179 -4.96 7.84 -32.72
N TRP A 180 -4.76 6.59 -32.30
CA TRP A 180 -3.70 5.75 -32.84
C TRP A 180 -3.89 5.45 -34.33
N LYS A 181 -5.12 5.22 -34.79
CA LYS A 181 -5.45 5.08 -36.23
C LYS A 181 -5.21 6.38 -36.99
N GLU A 182 -5.60 7.54 -36.46
CA GLU A 182 -5.31 8.85 -37.06
C GLU A 182 -3.80 9.07 -37.25
N LEU A 183 -3.01 8.73 -36.24
CA LEU A 183 -1.56 8.80 -36.28
C LEU A 183 -0.96 7.87 -37.34
N LYS A 184 -1.47 6.65 -37.47
CA LYS A 184 -1.07 5.71 -38.55
C LYS A 184 -1.41 6.24 -39.94
N VAL A 185 -2.61 6.79 -40.14
CA VAL A 185 -3.05 7.39 -41.41
C VAL A 185 -2.16 8.58 -41.77
N LYS A 186 -1.94 9.50 -40.82
CA LYS A 186 -1.12 10.71 -41.02
C LYS A 186 0.30 10.38 -41.49
N ASN A 187 0.84 9.25 -41.04
CA ASN A 187 2.21 8.84 -41.34
C ASN A 187 2.30 7.69 -42.37
N ARG A 188 1.18 7.36 -43.05
CA ARG A 188 1.10 6.32 -44.09
C ARG A 188 1.58 4.94 -43.62
N LEU A 189 1.40 4.64 -42.34
CA LEU A 189 1.75 3.35 -41.74
C LEU A 189 0.58 2.37 -41.91
N PHE A 190 0.39 1.89 -43.15
CA PHE A 190 -0.64 0.91 -43.48
C PHE A 190 -0.14 -0.51 -43.19
N GLY A 191 -0.95 -1.30 -42.46
CA GLY A 191 -0.64 -2.71 -42.18
C GLY A 191 0.45 -2.98 -41.14
N SER A 192 0.98 -1.98 -40.42
CA SER A 192 1.96 -2.22 -39.36
C SER A 192 1.31 -2.83 -38.11
N ASN A 193 1.77 -4.04 -37.75
CA ASN A 193 1.42 -4.70 -36.50
C ASN A 193 2.11 -3.99 -35.32
N ILE A 194 1.41 -3.97 -34.19
CA ILE A 194 1.71 -3.20 -32.96
C ILE A 194 3.09 -3.54 -32.35
N ASP A 195 3.69 -4.67 -32.74
CA ASP A 195 4.87 -5.26 -32.09
C ASP A 195 6.23 -4.90 -32.71
N ASP A 196 6.32 -4.03 -33.73
CA ASP A 196 7.62 -3.62 -34.27
C ASP A 196 8.30 -2.56 -33.38
N SER A 197 8.97 -3.03 -32.32
CA SER A 197 9.47 -2.22 -31.21
C SER A 197 10.67 -1.33 -31.53
N ASN A 198 11.25 -1.43 -32.73
CA ASN A 198 12.50 -0.73 -33.09
C ASN A 198 12.35 0.36 -34.15
N ASP A 199 11.15 0.60 -34.68
CA ASP A 199 10.94 1.71 -35.61
C ASP A 199 10.92 3.06 -34.83
N PRO A 200 11.87 3.99 -35.11
CA PRO A 200 11.91 5.29 -34.46
C PRO A 200 10.62 6.10 -34.68
N ILE A 201 9.90 5.85 -35.77
CA ILE A 201 8.62 6.47 -36.07
C ILE A 201 7.58 5.96 -35.05
N ILE A 202 7.45 4.66 -34.84
CA ILE A 202 6.50 4.07 -33.87
C ILE A 202 6.79 4.56 -32.44
N LYS A 203 8.08 4.69 -32.09
CA LYS A 203 8.48 5.22 -30.77
C LYS A 203 8.02 6.67 -30.54
N ASN A 204 8.12 7.52 -31.56
CA ASN A 204 7.63 8.91 -31.49
C ASN A 204 6.09 8.95 -31.32
N HIS A 205 5.35 8.09 -32.02
CA HIS A 205 3.89 8.00 -31.90
C HIS A 205 3.42 7.55 -30.50
N LYS A 206 4.16 6.62 -29.89
CA LYS A 206 3.90 6.19 -28.50
C LYS A 206 4.10 7.36 -27.52
N GLN A 207 5.08 8.23 -27.77
CA GLN A 207 5.28 9.45 -26.98
C GLN A 207 4.16 10.48 -27.19
N GLU A 208 3.65 10.65 -28.43
CA GLU A 208 2.52 11.54 -28.70
C GLU A 208 1.23 11.09 -27.98
N LEU A 209 1.00 9.78 -27.88
CA LEU A 209 -0.09 9.20 -27.07
C LEU A 209 0.04 9.58 -25.59
N TYR A 210 1.24 9.41 -25.02
CA TYR A 210 1.51 9.77 -23.64
C TYR A 210 1.32 11.27 -23.38
N VAL A 211 1.82 12.13 -24.27
CA VAL A 211 1.69 13.59 -24.15
C VAL A 211 0.23 14.03 -24.21
N LYS A 212 -0.59 13.39 -25.05
CA LYS A 212 -1.99 13.80 -25.24
C LYS A 212 -2.92 13.32 -24.12
N PHE A 213 -2.70 12.11 -23.61
CA PHE A 213 -3.63 11.49 -22.67
C PHE A 213 -3.09 11.36 -21.24
N GLY A 214 -1.78 11.47 -21.04
CA GLY A 214 -1.14 11.34 -19.72
C GLY A 214 -1.16 9.92 -19.13
N GLU A 215 -1.61 8.93 -19.91
CA GLU A 215 -1.78 7.54 -19.50
C GLU A 215 -0.55 6.69 -19.88
N ASP A 216 -0.29 5.63 -19.10
CA ASP A 216 0.82 4.73 -19.39
C ASP A 216 0.62 4.04 -20.75
N ILE A 217 1.61 4.17 -21.63
CA ILE A 217 1.63 3.56 -22.95
C ILE A 217 1.41 2.05 -22.85
N ALA A 218 1.99 1.38 -21.85
CA ALA A 218 1.81 -0.04 -21.64
C ALA A 218 0.35 -0.41 -21.40
N ASP A 219 -0.35 0.36 -20.56
CA ASP A 219 -1.77 0.15 -20.25
C ASP A 219 -2.68 0.44 -21.45
N ILE A 220 -2.35 1.45 -22.27
CA ILE A 220 -3.08 1.74 -23.51
C ILE A 220 -3.03 0.54 -24.45
N PHE A 221 -1.85 0.00 -24.74
CA PHE A 221 -1.73 -1.14 -25.66
C PHE A 221 -2.24 -2.46 -25.06
N GLU A 222 -2.14 -2.64 -23.75
CA GLU A 222 -2.73 -3.77 -23.05
C GLU A 222 -4.27 -3.70 -23.08
N SER A 223 -4.85 -2.50 -23.02
CA SER A 223 -6.30 -2.29 -23.18
C SER A 223 -6.82 -2.68 -24.56
N PHE A 224 -6.07 -2.43 -25.64
CA PHE A 224 -6.46 -2.87 -26.98
C PHE A 224 -6.54 -4.39 -27.07
N LYS A 225 -5.58 -5.10 -26.47
CA LYS A 225 -5.56 -6.56 -26.42
C LYS A 225 -6.70 -7.10 -25.55
N TYR A 226 -6.96 -6.45 -24.42
CA TYR A 226 -8.00 -6.86 -23.48
C TYR A 226 -9.41 -6.71 -24.07
N TYR A 227 -9.73 -5.55 -24.67
CA TYR A 227 -11.04 -5.27 -25.27
C TYR A 227 -11.17 -5.74 -26.73
N GLN A 228 -10.15 -6.40 -27.29
CA GLN A 228 -10.12 -6.85 -28.69
C GLN A 228 -10.38 -5.70 -29.69
N ILE A 229 -9.84 -4.51 -29.37
CA ILE A 229 -10.04 -3.33 -30.21
C ILE A 229 -9.11 -3.43 -31.42
N ASP A 230 -9.71 -3.43 -32.61
CA ASP A 230 -8.96 -3.39 -33.85
C ASP A 230 -8.25 -2.03 -34.02
N THR A 231 -6.94 -2.09 -34.21
CA THR A 231 -6.05 -0.93 -34.42
C THR A 231 -5.37 -0.94 -35.79
N THR A 232 -5.83 -1.82 -36.70
CA THR A 232 -5.37 -1.84 -38.08
C THR A 232 -6.00 -0.70 -38.86
N VAL A 233 -5.27 -0.24 -39.88
CA VAL A 233 -5.71 0.79 -40.82
C VAL A 233 -5.54 0.21 -42.20
N ASP A 234 -6.65 -0.05 -42.87
CA ASP A 234 -6.65 -0.50 -44.26
C ASP A 234 -6.25 0.66 -45.19
N SER A 235 -5.56 0.33 -46.27
CA SER A 235 -5.06 1.27 -47.28
C SER A 235 -6.15 2.09 -47.99
N GLY A 236 -7.44 1.79 -47.78
CA GLY A 236 -8.59 2.53 -48.28
C GLY A 236 -9.26 3.48 -47.27
N THR A 237 -8.75 3.59 -46.05
CA THR A 237 -9.42 4.35 -44.97
C THR A 237 -9.23 5.86 -45.17
N THR A 238 -10.27 6.55 -45.65
CA THR A 238 -10.32 8.02 -45.69
C THR A 238 -11.11 8.49 -44.47
N ILE A 239 -10.46 9.23 -43.56
CA ILE A 239 -11.13 9.81 -42.39
C ILE A 239 -11.85 11.08 -42.87
N GLN A 240 -13.19 11.14 -42.74
CA GLN A 240 -13.98 12.37 -42.89
C GLN A 240 -13.89 13.24 -41.64
#